data_AF-A0A3B0PH55-F1
#
_entry.id   AF-A0A3B0PH55-F1
#
_cell.length_a   1.000
_cell.length_b   1.000
_cell.length_c   1.000
_cell.angle_alpha   90.00
_cell.angle_beta   90.00
_cell.angle_gamma   90.00
#
_symmetry.space_group_name_H-M   'P 1'
#
loop_
_entity.id
_entity.type
_entity.pdbx_description
1 polymer ?
#
loop_
_entity_poly.entity_id
_entity_poly.type
_entity_poly.pdbx_seq_one_letter_code
_entity_poly.pdbx_strand_id
1 'polypeptide(L)' 'MVSVGLGSGRMIKDQPIDFQAGIYLHKKNHDQVSLDEPIMSLYSSKPIDQVIIDKADKTIRYET' A
#
# COMPACT_ATOMS: atom_id res chain seq x y z
N MET A 1 6.75 -5.76 0.59
CA MET A 1 6.72 -5.02 -0.69
C MET A 1 5.28 -4.94 -1.19
N VAL A 2 4.54 -3.89 -0.78
CA VAL A 2 3.12 -3.72 -1.14
C VAL A 2 2.98 -2.96 -2.46
N SER A 3 3.75 -1.88 -2.67
CA SER A 3 3.67 -1.04 -3.87
C SER A 3 4.05 -1.77 -5.16
N VAL A 4 5.10 -2.58 -5.14
CA VAL A 4 5.51 -3.40 -6.31
C VAL A 4 4.42 -4.43 -6.64
N GLY A 5 3.73 -4.97 -5.64
CA GLY A 5 2.60 -5.88 -5.85
C GLY A 5 1.41 -5.23 -6.56
N LEU A 6 1.23 -3.91 -6.38
CA LEU A 6 0.19 -3.14 -7.09
C LEU A 6 0.54 -2.85 -8.56
N GLY A 7 1.79 -3.13 -8.97
CA GLY A 7 2.28 -2.84 -10.32
C GLY A 7 3.07 -1.54 -10.42
N SER A 8 3.32 -0.82 -9.31
CA SER A 8 4.11 0.42 -9.32
C SER A 8 5.61 0.20 -9.57
N GLY A 9 6.04 -1.06 -9.67
CA GLY A 9 7.43 -1.45 -9.84
C GLY A 9 7.55 -2.70 -10.70
N ARG A 10 8.78 -3.04 -11.06
CA ARG A 10 9.10 -4.20 -11.90
C ARG A 10 9.66 -5.33 -11.04
N MET A 11 9.14 -6.55 -11.20
CA MET A 11 9.81 -7.73 -10.64
C MET A 11 10.90 -8.26 -11.57
N ILE A 12 10.75 -8.04 -12.88
CA ILE A 12 11.74 -8.38 -13.92
C ILE A 12 12.01 -7.15 -14.80
N LYS A 13 13.21 -7.05 -15.38
CA LYS A 13 13.65 -5.84 -16.10
C LYS A 13 12.67 -5.35 -17.17
N ASP A 14 12.05 -6.26 -17.90
CA ASP A 14 11.17 -5.97 -19.04
C ASP A 14 9.69 -5.84 -18.69
N GLN A 15 9.30 -5.91 -17.41
CA GLN A 15 7.91 -5.78 -17.02
C GLN A 15 7.38 -4.34 -17.20
N PRO A 16 6.17 -4.15 -17.74
CA PRO A 16 5.52 -2.85 -17.76
C PRO A 16 5.18 -2.40 -16.33
N ILE A 17 5.32 -1.10 -16.07
CA ILE A 17 4.97 -0.46 -14.79
C ILE A 17 3.60 0.20 -14.95
N ASP A 18 2.75 0.04 -13.94
CA ASP A 18 1.55 0.86 -13.78
C ASP A 18 1.93 2.14 -13.04
N PHE A 19 1.90 3.27 -13.74
CA PHE A 19 2.19 4.59 -13.17
C PHE A 19 1.06 5.14 -12.29
N GLN A 20 -0.14 4.55 -12.34
CA GLN A 20 -1.26 4.89 -11.46
C GLN A 20 -1.25 4.04 -10.19
N ALA A 21 -0.47 2.96 -10.17
CA ALA A 21 -0.30 2.14 -8.99
C ALA A 21 0.64 2.80 -7.98
N GLY A 22 0.24 2.79 -6.71
CA GLY A 22 1.04 3.40 -5.65
C GLY A 22 0.39 3.31 -4.29
N ILE A 23 1.10 3.84 -3.29
CA ILE A 23 0.62 3.93 -1.91
C ILE A 23 0.78 5.38 -1.46
N TYR A 24 -0.27 5.93 -0.86
CA TYR A 24 -0.22 7.20 -0.18
C TYR A 24 -0.35 6.97 1.33
N LEU A 25 0.60 7.49 2.10
CA LEU A 25 0.56 7.41 3.56
C LEU A 25 0.01 8.73 4.09
N HIS A 26 -1.15 8.67 4.75
CA HIS A 26 -1.75 9.83 5.43
C HIS A 26 -1.06 10.11 6.76
N LYS A 27 -0.54 9.06 7.40
CA LYS A 27 0.03 9.08 8.74
C LYS A 27 1.47 8.58 8.73
N LYS A 28 2.31 9.18 9.57
CA LYS A 28 3.71 8.81 9.72
C LYS A 28 3.94 8.09 11.06
N ASN A 29 5.17 7.63 11.27
CA ASN A 29 5.55 7.04 12.55
C ASN A 29 5.27 8.02 13.69
N HIS A 30 4.69 7.50 14.78
CA HIS A 30 4.28 8.25 15.97
C HIS A 30 3.11 9.22 15.79
N ASP A 31 2.43 9.24 14.64
CA ASP A 31 1.14 9.94 14.56
C ASP A 31 0.07 9.19 15.34
N GLN A 32 -0.80 9.96 16.00
CA GLN A 32 -2.04 9.44 16.55
C GLN A 32 -3.05 9.15 15.43
N VAL A 33 -3.70 8.00 15.55
CA VAL A 33 -4.73 7.52 14.63
C VAL A 33 -5.99 7.22 15.43
N SER A 34 -7.13 7.63 14.91
CA SER A 34 -8.44 7.32 15.50
C SER A 34 -9.08 6.11 14.81
N LEU A 35 -10.03 5.46 15.49
CA LEU A 35 -10.93 4.51 14.83
C LEU A 35 -11.63 5.23 13.66
N ASP A 36 -11.67 4.55 12.50
CA ASP A 36 -12.16 5.06 11.20
C ASP A 36 -11.26 6.09 10.47
N GLU A 37 -10.04 6.36 10.95
CA GLU A 37 -9.10 7.22 10.24
C GLU A 37 -8.20 6.43 9.26
N PRO A 38 -8.17 6.76 7.96
CA PRO A 38 -7.34 6.05 7.00
C PRO A 38 -5.86 6.37 7.21
N ILE A 39 -5.06 5.33 7.49
CA ILE A 39 -3.60 5.44 7.69
C ILE A 39 -2.87 5.48 6.34
N MET A 40 -3.38 4.72 5.37
CA MET A 40 -2.83 4.62 4.02
C MET A 40 -3.92 4.39 2.97
N SER A 41 -3.69 4.89 1.77
CA SER A 41 -4.52 4.65 0.59
C SER A 41 -3.72 3.91 -0.48
N LEU A 42 -4.32 2.85 -1.02
CA LEU A 42 -3.76 2.03 -2.08
C LEU A 42 -4.39 2.46 -3.41
N TYR A 43 -3.56 2.73 -4.41
CA TYR A 43 -3.98 3.07 -5.77
C TYR A 43 -3.50 1.99 -6.74
N SER A 44 -4.33 1.65 -7.72
CA SER A 44 -3.98 0.75 -8.82
C SER A 44 -4.92 1.01 -10.00
N SER A 45 -4.43 0.84 -11.23
CA SER A 45 -5.28 0.87 -12.42
C SER A 45 -6.12 -0.40 -12.59
N LYS A 46 -5.93 -1.40 -11.73
CA LYS A 46 -6.60 -2.70 -11.73
C LYS A 46 -7.23 -2.98 -10.37
N PRO A 47 -8.21 -3.91 -10.29
CA PRO A 47 -8.71 -4.39 -9.02
C PRO A 47 -7.57 -4.86 -8.11
N ILE A 48 -7.56 -4.42 -6.86
CA ILE A 48 -6.53 -4.76 -5.89
C ILE A 48 -6.86 -6.12 -5.28
N ASP A 49 -5.93 -7.07 -5.39
CA ASP A 49 -6.08 -8.38 -4.78
C ASP A 49 -6.08 -8.30 -3.24
N GLN A 50 -6.95 -9.10 -2.62
CA GLN A 50 -7.08 -9.19 -1.16
C GLN A 50 -5.73 -9.51 -0.47
N VAL A 51 -4.88 -10.31 -1.12
CA VAL A 51 -3.54 -10.67 -0.62
C VAL A 51 -2.65 -9.43 -0.40
N ILE A 52 -2.82 -8.38 -1.22
CA ILE A 52 -2.06 -7.13 -1.10
C ILE A 52 -2.59 -6.32 0.10
N ILE A 53 -3.90 -6.32 0.30
CA ILE A 53 -4.56 -5.66 1.44
C ILE A 53 -4.08 -6.30 2.75
N ASP A 54 -4.07 -7.62 2.84
CA ASP A 54 -3.61 -8.34 4.03
C ASP A 54 -2.12 -8.10 4.33
N LYS A 55 -1.30 -7.92 3.29
CA LYS A 55 0.12 -7.55 3.45
C LYS A 55 0.27 -6.11 3.95
N ALA A 56 -0.57 -5.20 3.48
CA ALA A 56 -0.56 -3.80 3.92
C ALA A 56 -0.90 -3.71 5.41
N ASP A 57 -1.96 -4.41 5.84
CA ASP A 57 -2.41 -4.45 7.23
C ASP A 57 -1.32 -4.98 8.18
N LYS A 58 -0.68 -6.10 7.81
CA LYS A 58 0.44 -6.69 8.58
C LYS A 58 1.68 -5.82 8.68
N THR A 59 1.80 -4.78 7.86
CA THR A 59 2.96 -3.87 7.88
C THR A 59 2.84 -2.83 9.01
N ILE A 60 1.63 -2.53 9.47
CA ILE A 60 1.37 -1.49 10.46
C ILE A 60 1.43 -2.12 11.86
N ARG A 61 2.15 -1.48 12.78
CA ARG A 61 2.20 -1.86 14.20
C ARG A 61 1.66 -0.72 15.05
N TYR A 62 0.63 -1.01 15.83
CA TYR A 62 0.07 -0.09 16.82
C TYR A 62 0.79 -0.27 18.15
N GLU A 63 1.11 0.83 18.80
CA GLU A 63 1.55 0.85 20.20
C GLU A 63 0.46 1.56 21.01
N THR A 64 0.11 0.98 22.16
CA THR A 64 -0.91 1.50 23.10
C THR A 64 -0.24 2.28 24.22
#